data_AF-A7HJP1-F1
#
_entry.id   AF-A7HJP1-F1
#
_cell.length_a   1.000
_cell.length_b   1.000
_cell.length_c   1.000
_cell.angle_alpha   90.00
_cell.angle_beta   90.00
_cell.angle_gamma   90.00
#
_symmetry.space_group_name_H-M   'P 1'
#
loop_
_entity.id
_entity.type
_entity.pdbx_description
1 polymer ?
#
loop_
_entity_poly.entity_id
_entity_poly.type
_entity_poly.pdbx_seq_one_letter_code
_entity_poly.pdbx_strand_id
1 'polypeptide(L)'
;MYIFEKQYIFALILFTFSLVFLTSFREFGKPAISYRIAHLYVGNILFLITGGYVFLTFIFSMINKIFGESIYKLTNADIVLMIFSLYNIYNVQKLRKLAFKK
;
A
#
# COMPACT_ATOMS: atom_id res chain seq x y z
N MET A 1 -6.24 -21.24 4.88
CA MET A 1 -5.45 -21.67 3.71
C MET A 1 -4.17 -20.84 3.58
N TYR A 2 -4.23 -19.57 3.21
CA TYR A 2 -3.04 -18.73 2.95
C TYR A 2 -2.01 -18.57 4.08
N ILE A 3 -2.44 -18.51 5.35
CA ILE A 3 -1.53 -18.43 6.50
C ILE A 3 -0.71 -19.73 6.67
N PHE A 4 -1.35 -20.88 6.46
CA PHE A 4 -0.71 -22.20 6.56
C PHE A 4 0.27 -22.45 5.41
N GLU A 5 0.04 -21.81 4.26
CA GLU A 5 0.93 -21.81 3.11
C GLU A 5 2.03 -20.73 3.17
N LYS A 6 2.18 -20.03 4.31
CA LYS A 6 3.15 -18.93 4.53
C LYS A 6 2.99 -17.73 3.59
N GLN A 7 1.83 -17.59 2.96
CA GLN A 7 1.50 -16.46 2.08
C GLN A 7 0.95 -15.27 2.91
N TYR A 8 1.77 -14.77 3.83
CA TYR A 8 1.33 -13.77 4.83
C TYR A 8 0.90 -12.44 4.21
N ILE A 9 1.59 -11.98 3.16
CA ILE A 9 1.22 -10.73 2.46
C ILE A 9 -0.16 -10.87 1.82
N PHE A 10 -0.43 -12.00 1.18
CA PHE A 10 -1.73 -12.26 0.56
C PHE A 10 -2.85 -12.39 1.59
N ALA A 11 -2.58 -13.06 2.71
CA ALA A 11 -3.51 -13.14 3.83
C ALA A 11 -3.85 -11.76 4.41
N LEU A 12 -2.84 -10.89 4.58
CA LEU A 12 -3.01 -9.51 5.06
C LEU A 12 -3.85 -8.67 4.10
N ILE A 13 -3.63 -8.83 2.80
CA ILE A 13 -4.40 -8.14 1.75
C ILE A 13 -5.88 -8.55 1.80
N LEU A 14 -6.17 -9.86 1.82
CA LEU A 14 -7.54 -10.37 1.89
C LEU A 14 -8.25 -9.95 3.18
N PHE A 15 -7.54 -10.02 4.31
CA PHE A 15 -8.07 -9.58 5.59
C PHE A 15 -8.43 -8.09 5.56
N THR A 16 -7.51 -7.25 5.08
CA THR A 16 -7.73 -5.80 5.01
C THR A 16 -8.85 -5.45 4.05
N PHE A 17 -8.87 -6.08 2.87
CA PHE A 17 -9.96 -5.92 1.91
C PHE A 17 -11.31 -6.20 2.56
N SER A 18 -11.43 -7.36 3.22
CA SER A 18 -12.68 -7.80 3.84
C SER A 18 -13.12 -6.85 4.95
N LEU A 19 -12.18 -6.43 5.81
CA LEU A 19 -12.46 -5.52 6.92
C LEU A 19 -12.87 -4.12 6.43
N VAL A 20 -12.16 -3.57 5.46
CA VAL A 20 -12.50 -2.27 4.85
C VAL A 20 -13.81 -2.35 4.09
N PHE A 21 -14.07 -3.45 3.37
CA PHE A 21 -15.33 -3.66 2.68
C PHE A 21 -16.50 -3.70 3.65
N LEU A 22 -16.42 -4.53 4.71
CA LEU A 22 -17.50 -4.67 5.69
C LEU A 22 -17.76 -3.37 6.45
N THR A 23 -16.71 -2.66 6.87
CA THR A 23 -16.85 -1.37 7.54
C THR A 23 -17.46 -0.31 6.62
N SER A 24 -16.99 -0.22 5.37
CA SER A 24 -17.56 0.70 4.37
C SER A 24 -19.00 0.32 4.01
N PHE A 25 -19.33 -0.97 3.95
CA PHE A 25 -20.69 -1.42 3.67
C PHE A 25 -21.64 -1.10 4.82
N ARG A 26 -21.19 -1.27 6.07
CA ARG A 26 -21.93 -0.83 7.25
C ARG A 26 -22.17 0.69 7.24
N GLU A 27 -21.20 1.46 6.77
CA GLU A 27 -21.26 2.92 6.77
C GLU A 27 -22.11 3.49 5.63
N PHE A 28 -21.97 2.95 4.41
CA PHE A 28 -22.59 3.51 3.20
C PHE A 28 -23.75 2.70 2.63
N GLY A 29 -23.95 1.46 3.06
CA GLY A 29 -25.03 0.56 2.61
C GLY A 29 -25.00 0.18 1.12
N LYS A 30 -23.97 0.60 0.36
CA LYS A 30 -23.89 0.43 -1.09
C LYS A 30 -22.68 -0.44 -1.47
N PRO A 31 -22.89 -1.66 -1.98
CA PRO A 31 -21.78 -2.58 -2.30
C PRO A 31 -20.76 -1.97 -3.26
N ALA A 32 -21.22 -1.26 -4.30
CA ALA A 32 -20.34 -0.65 -5.30
C ALA A 32 -19.34 0.37 -4.71
N ILE A 33 -19.78 1.16 -3.71
CA ILE A 33 -18.92 2.14 -3.04
C ILE A 33 -17.93 1.41 -2.12
N SER A 34 -18.42 0.43 -1.36
CA SER A 34 -17.58 -0.37 -0.46
C SER A 34 -16.50 -1.15 -1.20
N TYR A 35 -16.82 -1.75 -2.34
CA TYR A 35 -15.86 -2.43 -3.21
C TYR A 35 -14.77 -1.48 -3.71
N ARG A 36 -15.17 -0.27 -4.11
CA ARG A 36 -14.24 0.76 -4.60
C ARG A 36 -13.27 1.19 -3.51
N ILE A 37 -13.79 1.48 -2.31
CA ILE A 37 -12.96 1.88 -1.15
C ILE A 37 -12.02 0.74 -0.77
N ALA A 38 -12.52 -0.50 -0.67
CA ALA A 38 -11.71 -1.66 -0.31
C ALA A 38 -10.57 -1.92 -1.31
N HIS A 39 -10.83 -1.84 -2.62
CA HIS A 39 -9.79 -1.98 -3.65
C HIS A 39 -8.71 -0.91 -3.56
N LEU A 40 -9.10 0.35 -3.31
CA LEU A 40 -8.15 1.44 -3.12
C LEU A 40 -7.26 1.23 -1.90
N TYR A 41 -7.81 0.71 -0.81
CA TYR A 41 -7.06 0.36 0.39
C TYR A 41 -6.04 -0.76 0.14
N VAL A 42 -6.45 -1.82 -0.56
CA VAL A 42 -5.55 -2.92 -0.94
C VAL A 42 -4.42 -2.43 -1.85
N GLY A 43 -4.76 -1.66 -2.89
CA GLY A 43 -3.76 -1.06 -3.78
C GLY A 43 -2.77 -0.21 -2.99
N ASN A 44 -3.26 0.63 -2.08
CA ASN A 44 -2.42 1.47 -1.24
C ASN A 44 -1.46 0.66 -0.36
N ILE A 45 -1.91 -0.46 0.23
CA ILE A 45 -1.03 -1.35 1.02
C ILE A 45 0.08 -1.94 0.14
N LEU A 46 -0.27 -2.44 -1.05
CA LEU A 46 0.70 -3.01 -1.98
C LEU A 46 1.76 -1.99 -2.41
N PHE A 47 1.33 -0.78 -2.75
CA PHE A 47 2.25 0.32 -3.06
C PHE A 47 3.10 0.71 -1.86
N LEU A 48 2.53 0.82 -0.66
CA LEU A 48 3.28 1.14 0.56
C LEU A 48 4.35 0.10 0.88
N ILE A 49 4.02 -1.20 0.78
CA ILE A 49 4.98 -2.29 1.00
C ILE A 49 6.12 -2.19 -0.03
N THR A 50 5.77 -2.00 -1.30
CA THR A 50 6.75 -1.97 -2.40
C THR A 50 7.64 -0.73 -2.31
N GLY A 51 7.06 0.47 -2.18
CA GLY A 51 7.79 1.72 -2.03
C GLY A 51 8.60 1.78 -0.74
N GLY A 52 8.07 1.23 0.36
CA GLY A 52 8.78 1.10 1.63
C GLY A 52 9.99 0.18 1.52
N TYR A 53 9.86 -0.96 0.84
CA TYR A 53 10.98 -1.86 0.56
C TYR A 53 12.09 -1.18 -0.23
N VAL A 54 11.75 -0.49 -1.33
CA VAL A 54 12.70 0.27 -2.15
C VAL A 54 13.40 1.34 -1.31
N PHE A 55 12.64 2.11 -0.53
CA PHE A 55 13.19 3.16 0.32
C PHE A 55 14.13 2.62 1.40
N LEU A 56 13.74 1.54 2.10
CA LEU A 56 14.58 0.91 3.10
C LEU A 56 15.84 0.33 2.48
N THR A 57 15.74 -0.31 1.32
CA THR A 57 16.89 -0.85 0.57
C THR A 57 17.87 0.27 0.23
N PHE A 58 17.36 1.41 -0.23
CA PHE A 58 18.18 2.59 -0.50
C PHE A 58 18.87 3.11 0.76
N ILE A 59 18.16 3.28 1.88
CA ILE A 59 18.74 3.73 3.16
C ILE A 59 19.80 2.76 3.66
N PHE A 60 19.52 1.46 3.69
CA PHE A 60 20.50 0.47 4.13
C PHE A 60 21.74 0.47 3.24
N SER A 61 21.57 0.65 1.93
CA SER A 61 22.72 0.77 1.03
C SER A 61 23.58 2.02 1.27
N MET A 62 23.04 3.07 1.92
CA MET A 62 23.86 4.22 2.35
C MET A 62 24.82 3.85 3.48
N ILE A 63 24.44 2.89 4.34
CA ILE A 63 25.33 2.36 5.38
C ILE A 63 26.47 1.56 4.73
N ASN A 64 26.20 0.84 3.64
CA ASN A 64 27.21 0.10 2.89
C ASN A 64 28.32 1.00 2.32
N LYS A 65 28.02 2.29 2.08
CA LYS A 65 29.03 3.30 1.72
C LYS A 65 30.11 3.47 2.79
N ILE A 66 29.78 3.29 4.07
CA ILE A 66 30.72 3.36 5.20
C ILE A 66 31.75 2.21 5.10
N PHE A 67 31.36 1.08 4.53
CA PHE A 67 32.21 -0.10 4.32
C PHE A 67 32.89 -0.13 2.94
N GLY A 68 32.78 0.95 2.15
CA GLY A 68 33.39 1.05 0.82
C GLY A 68 32.64 0.31 -0.29
N GLU A 69 31.43 -0.19 -0.01
CA GLU A 69 30.58 -0.83 -1.01
C GLU A 69 29.79 0.19 -1.85
N SER A 70 29.35 -0.22 -3.04
CA SER A 70 28.54 0.60 -3.92
C SER A 70 27.11 0.76 -3.39
N ILE A 71 26.62 2.01 -3.41
CA ILE A 71 25.24 2.35 -3.03
C ILE A 71 24.24 1.77 -4.04
N TYR A 72 23.09 1.33 -3.54
CA TYR A 72 21.96 0.96 -4.39
C TYR A 72 21.52 2.16 -5.23
N LYS A 73 21.60 2.02 -6.55
CA LYS A 73 21.16 3.07 -7.48
C LYS A 73 19.66 2.95 -7.70
N LEU A 74 18.93 3.96 -7.24
CA LEU A 74 17.50 4.10 -7.56
C LEU A 74 17.32 4.21 -9.07
N THR A 75 16.50 3.34 -9.63
CA THR A 75 16.08 3.40 -11.03
C THR A 75 14.90 4.37 -11.20
N ASN A 76 14.60 4.76 -12.44
CA ASN A 76 13.41 5.56 -12.71
C ASN A 76 12.12 4.85 -12.27
N ALA A 77 12.08 3.51 -12.35
CA ALA A 77 10.93 2.72 -11.90
C ALA A 77 10.76 2.81 -10.38
N ASP A 78 11.84 2.78 -9.62
CA ASP A 78 11.84 2.92 -8.16
C ASP A 78 11.29 4.28 -7.72
N ILE A 79 11.72 5.35 -8.41
CA ILE A 79 11.24 6.71 -8.16
C ILE A 79 9.75 6.82 -8.47
N VAL A 80 9.30 6.28 -9.60
CA VAL A 80 7.88 6.25 -9.97
C VAL A 80 7.07 5.47 -8.94
N LEU A 81 7.55 4.31 -8.50
CA LEU A 81 6.90 3.51 -7.45
C LEU A 81 6.76 4.28 -6.15
N MET A 82 7.80 4.99 -5.71
CA MET A 82 7.73 5.83 -4.51
C MET A 82 6.70 6.96 -4.64
N ILE A 83 6.67 7.65 -5.79
CA ILE A 83 5.71 8.74 -6.05
C ILE A 83 4.27 8.19 -6.08
N PHE A 84 4.03 7.08 -6.78
CA PHE A 84 2.71 6.44 -6.84
C PHE A 84 2.26 5.95 -5.46
N SER A 85 3.19 5.52 -4.61
CA SER A 85 2.89 5.12 -3.23
C SER A 85 2.37 6.30 -2.42
N LEU A 86 3.05 7.46 -2.48
CA LEU A 86 2.60 8.68 -1.81
C LEU A 86 1.26 9.19 -2.39
N TYR A 87 1.09 9.13 -3.70
CA TYR A 87 -0.14 9.55 -4.37
C TYR A 87 -1.33 8.69 -3.95
N ASN A 88 -1.17 7.36 -3.84
CA ASN A 88 -2.24 6.47 -3.41
C ASN A 88 -2.69 6.76 -1.97
N ILE A 89 -1.75 7.04 -1.05
CA ILE A 89 -2.08 7.43 0.33
C ILE A 89 -2.95 8.69 0.33
N TYR A 90 -2.55 9.70 -0.44
CA TYR A 90 -3.32 10.94 -0.59
C TYR A 90 -4.72 10.66 -1.17
N ASN A 91 -4.81 9.82 -2.20
CA ASN A 91 -6.07 9.54 -2.90
C ASN A 91 -7.06 8.79 -2.01
N VAL A 92 -6.58 7.85 -1.18
CA VAL A 92 -7.38 7.16 -0.17
C VAL A 92 -7.95 8.15 0.85
N GLN A 93 -7.12 9.06 1.37
CA GLN A 93 -7.58 10.09 2.32
C GLN A 93 -8.61 11.03 1.69
N LYS A 94 -8.39 11.44 0.43
CA LYS A 94 -9.32 12.28 -0.34
C LYS A 94 -10.67 11.59 -0.54
N LEU A 95 -10.66 10.32 -0.95
CA LEU A 95 -11.90 9.58 -1.22
C LEU A 95 -12.70 9.29 0.04
N ARG A 96 -12.04 9.02 1.18
CA ARG A 96 -12.72 9.00 2.47
C ARG A 96 -13.42 10.33 2.77
N LYS A 97 -12.70 11.46 2.67
CA LYS A 97 -13.30 12.79 2.91
C LYS A 97 -14.49 13.10 1.99
N LEU A 98 -14.45 12.64 0.74
CA LEU A 98 -15.57 12.80 -0.20
C LEU A 98 -16.76 11.89 0.14
N ALA A 99 -16.52 10.69 0.67
CA ALA A 99 -17.58 9.78 1.11
C ALA A 99 -18.36 10.34 2.31
N PHE A 100 -17.71 11.09 3.21
CA PHE A 100 -18.34 11.80 4.33
C PHE A 100 -19.07 13.09 3.95
N LYS A 101 -18.88 13.59 2.73
CA LYS A 101 -19.47 14.86 2.27
C LYS A 101 -20.83 14.70 1.59
N LYS A 102 -21.42 13.50 1.67
CA LYS A 102 -22.74 13.16 1.12
C LYS A 102 -23.73 12.84 2.21
#